data_AF-A0A929FTK6-F1
#
_entry.id   AF-A0A929FTK6-F1
#
_cell.length_a   1.000
_cell.length_b   1.000
_cell.length_c   1.000
_cell.angle_alpha   90.00
_cell.angle_beta   90.00
_cell.angle_gamma   90.00
#
_symmetry.space_group_name_H-M   'P 1'
#
loop_
_entity.id
_entity.type
_entity.pdbx_description
1 polymer ?
#
loop_
_entity_poly.entity_id
_entity_poly.type
_entity_poly.pdbx_seq_one_letter_code
_entity_poly.pdbx_strand_id
1 'polypeptide(L)'
;MKRLNFANPPNQTDYDNWICPDIRPYWKLSQLRNSNQFVLRTPDDNHQHLFSATEGYALRYFTGVYTVSQIQQDCHQKLGDAIASNLVAQLLQKLITLDILAPSTTPAESLEPKPEKNSPIPNSTSPHLKSCLQWIEHPNSHWILRNPEDGTFLQLNEWTKTIIEDLGNLPPNTICQKYKITPNQLRNLLQQLAATAMLEGTTPPKPRRGKFTPLQLLYFRIPLFNPDFWLTRHVGKLRWIWTRTFAFLLCLFLLFAVVIGLHQRDEIIYFGQKLLANYGASLLLPFVLLTMLVVSLHELGHAFTLKHYANKVPKLNLRVPEVGLFFMFLRPAAYTNTSDAYCLVKRYQRVLVVAAGVLCQLIIAAIALWLWNLTVPGSWLFTTSYLLMSAALFTVALNLNPLSKFDGYYLAVALTGINNLRSRSFKFYANLLRRQPIQERPRDCWILAAYAPFIFLYIQFVFGFLLYRVADWSAANIPTLALTLLVIWAIYFYFPNQK
;
A
#
# COMPACT_ATOMS: atom_id res chain seq x y z
N MET A 1 2.81 -41.54 -2.00
CA MET A 1 4.00 -41.41 -2.86
C MET A 1 5.07 -42.34 -2.31
N LYS A 2 5.43 -43.41 -3.04
CA LYS A 2 6.60 -44.24 -2.71
C LYS A 2 7.85 -43.35 -2.81
N ARG A 3 8.68 -43.35 -1.77
CA ARG A 3 9.99 -42.67 -1.73
C ARG A 3 11.04 -43.75 -1.57
N LEU A 4 12.09 -43.75 -2.38
CA LEU A 4 13.14 -44.76 -2.35
C LEU A 4 14.52 -44.13 -2.20
N ASN A 5 15.36 -44.87 -1.46
CA ASN A 5 16.75 -44.64 -1.12
C ASN A 5 17.67 -44.65 -2.35
N PHE A 6 18.59 -43.69 -2.43
CA PHE A 6 19.60 -43.56 -3.49
C PHE A 6 20.84 -44.42 -3.26
N ALA A 7 20.68 -45.71 -2.92
CA ALA A 7 21.82 -46.60 -2.63
C ALA A 7 22.28 -47.46 -3.83
N ASN A 8 21.54 -47.48 -4.96
CA ASN A 8 21.95 -48.16 -6.21
C ASN A 8 21.38 -47.39 -7.42
N PRO A 9 22.06 -47.36 -8.58
CA PRO A 9 21.55 -46.67 -9.77
C PRO A 9 20.31 -47.44 -10.30
N PRO A 10 19.09 -46.88 -10.20
CA PRO A 10 17.90 -47.56 -10.67
C PRO A 10 17.79 -47.46 -12.20
N ASN A 11 17.17 -48.47 -12.82
CA ASN A 11 16.92 -48.53 -14.26
C ASN A 11 16.14 -47.30 -14.76
N GLN A 12 16.43 -46.89 -16.00
CA GLN A 12 16.01 -45.64 -16.65
C GLN A 12 14.49 -45.35 -16.57
N THR A 13 13.66 -46.39 -16.46
CA THR A 13 12.19 -46.32 -16.40
C THR A 13 11.60 -45.79 -15.09
N ASP A 14 12.37 -45.75 -13.98
CA ASP A 14 11.86 -45.26 -12.69
C ASP A 14 11.86 -43.72 -12.56
N TYR A 15 12.64 -43.02 -13.39
CA TYR A 15 12.80 -41.56 -13.32
C TYR A 15 11.71 -40.78 -14.04
N ASP A 16 11.06 -41.38 -15.05
CA ASP A 16 10.21 -40.63 -16.01
C ASP A 16 9.04 -39.90 -15.36
N ASN A 17 8.45 -40.48 -14.31
CA ASN A 17 7.30 -39.88 -13.60
C ASN A 17 7.70 -38.99 -12.41
N TRP A 18 9.00 -38.76 -12.19
CA TRP A 18 9.45 -38.02 -11.01
C TRP A 18 9.41 -36.51 -11.25
N ILE A 19 8.93 -35.75 -10.27
CA ILE A 19 8.86 -34.28 -10.35
C ILE A 19 10.22 -33.70 -9.99
N CYS A 20 10.78 -32.86 -10.87
CA CYS A 20 12.06 -32.21 -10.62
C CYS A 20 11.92 -31.14 -9.51
N PRO A 21 12.86 -31.07 -8.55
CA PRO A 21 12.80 -30.14 -7.42
C PRO A 21 12.92 -28.67 -7.87
N ASP A 22 12.35 -27.73 -7.08
CA ASP A 22 12.48 -26.29 -7.35
C ASP A 22 13.80 -25.75 -6.77
N ILE A 23 14.73 -25.39 -7.64
CA ILE A 23 16.05 -24.87 -7.26
C ILE A 23 16.08 -23.34 -7.13
N ARG A 24 15.07 -22.64 -7.66
CA ARG A 24 15.01 -21.16 -7.72
C ARG A 24 15.03 -20.44 -6.36
N PRO A 25 14.51 -21.01 -5.25
CA PRO A 25 14.56 -20.33 -3.95
C PRO A 25 15.99 -20.10 -3.44
N TYR A 26 16.92 -20.99 -3.80
CA TYR A 26 18.29 -21.01 -3.27
C TYR A 26 19.35 -20.70 -4.32
N TRP A 27 19.02 -20.84 -5.61
CA TRP A 27 19.97 -20.73 -6.70
C TRP A 27 19.44 -19.86 -7.83
N LYS A 28 20.33 -19.01 -8.36
CA LYS A 28 20.07 -18.12 -9.48
C LYS A 28 20.83 -18.61 -10.71
N LEU A 29 20.08 -18.97 -11.75
CA LEU A 29 20.62 -19.35 -13.03
C LEU A 29 20.87 -18.09 -13.89
N SER A 30 22.07 -17.96 -14.44
CA SER A 30 22.46 -16.86 -15.34
C SER A 30 23.28 -17.38 -16.51
N GLN A 31 23.16 -16.74 -17.67
CA GLN A 31 23.98 -17.06 -18.85
C GLN A 31 25.19 -16.13 -18.89
N LEU A 32 26.39 -16.67 -19.14
CA LEU A 32 27.60 -15.85 -19.24
C LEU A 32 27.58 -15.01 -20.54
N ARG A 33 27.92 -13.72 -20.44
CA ARG A 33 28.08 -12.86 -21.62
C ARG A 33 29.35 -13.32 -22.35
N ASN A 34 29.17 -13.91 -23.53
CA ASN A 34 30.20 -14.45 -24.45
C ASN A 34 30.51 -15.96 -24.37
N SER A 35 29.70 -16.77 -23.69
CA SER A 35 29.77 -18.23 -23.81
C SER A 35 28.38 -18.89 -23.83
N ASN A 36 28.26 -20.05 -24.47
CA ASN A 36 27.05 -20.87 -24.44
C ASN A 36 26.88 -21.63 -23.10
N GLN A 37 27.56 -21.19 -22.03
CA GLN A 37 27.52 -21.83 -20.73
C GLN A 37 26.60 -21.07 -19.76
N PHE A 38 25.99 -21.82 -18.86
CA PHE A 38 25.13 -21.31 -17.80
C PHE A 38 25.84 -21.43 -16.46
N VAL A 39 25.65 -20.45 -15.59
CA VAL A 39 26.15 -20.48 -14.21
C VAL A 39 24.99 -20.45 -13.24
N LEU A 40 25.01 -21.40 -12.33
CA LEU A 40 24.12 -21.45 -11.17
C LEU A 40 24.86 -20.85 -9.96
N ARG A 41 24.30 -19.81 -9.34
CA ARG A 41 24.93 -19.08 -8.22
C ARG A 41 24.01 -18.95 -7.02
N THR A 42 24.57 -18.95 -5.82
CA THR A 42 23.82 -18.55 -4.63
C THR A 42 23.54 -17.02 -4.63
N PRO A 43 22.49 -16.53 -3.95
CA PRO A 43 22.15 -15.10 -3.89
C PRO A 43 23.30 -14.22 -3.38
N ASP A 44 24.17 -14.79 -2.55
CA ASP A 44 25.34 -14.12 -1.95
C ASP A 44 26.62 -14.27 -2.81
N ASP A 45 26.51 -14.84 -4.01
CA ASP A 45 27.58 -15.05 -5.01
C ASP A 45 28.78 -15.93 -4.57
N ASN A 46 28.73 -16.51 -3.36
CA ASN A 46 29.80 -17.33 -2.76
C ASN A 46 30.04 -18.67 -3.48
N HIS A 47 28.99 -19.30 -4.04
CA HIS A 47 29.10 -20.62 -4.68
C HIS A 47 28.63 -20.49 -6.14
N GLN A 48 29.45 -20.96 -7.09
CA GLN A 48 29.17 -20.90 -8.52
C GLN A 48 29.47 -22.24 -9.19
N HIS A 49 28.52 -22.77 -9.94
CA HIS A 49 28.70 -24.00 -10.71
C HIS A 49 28.38 -23.75 -12.20
N LEU A 50 29.27 -24.23 -13.07
CA LEU A 50 29.18 -24.11 -14.51
C LEU A 50 28.46 -25.31 -15.12
N PHE A 51 27.49 -25.03 -15.99
CA PHE A 51 26.69 -26.01 -16.72
C PHE A 51 26.77 -25.74 -18.22
N SER A 52 26.63 -26.81 -19.01
CA SER A 52 26.60 -26.71 -20.47
C SER A 52 25.33 -26.03 -20.97
N ALA A 53 25.26 -25.71 -22.27
CA ALA A 53 24.09 -25.08 -22.87
C ALA A 53 22.80 -25.92 -22.71
N THR A 54 22.93 -27.24 -22.89
CA THR A 54 21.83 -28.21 -22.80
C THR A 54 21.37 -28.39 -21.36
N GLU A 55 22.32 -28.53 -20.43
CA GLU A 55 22.04 -28.63 -18.99
C GLU A 55 21.39 -27.34 -18.47
N GLY A 56 21.92 -26.18 -18.84
CA GLY A 56 21.37 -24.89 -18.46
C GLY A 56 19.96 -24.64 -19.00
N TYR A 57 19.64 -25.16 -20.19
CA TYR A 57 18.27 -25.12 -20.70
C TYR A 57 17.33 -26.00 -19.87
N ALA A 58 17.73 -27.23 -19.55
CA ALA A 58 16.93 -28.14 -18.71
C ALA A 58 16.70 -27.56 -17.29
N LEU A 59 17.73 -26.95 -16.68
CA LEU A 59 17.66 -26.32 -15.35
C LEU A 59 16.61 -25.21 -15.26
N ARG A 60 16.20 -24.59 -16.37
CA ARG A 60 15.12 -23.58 -16.36
C ARG A 60 13.77 -24.17 -15.95
N TYR A 61 13.57 -25.47 -16.17
CA TYR A 61 12.33 -26.18 -15.88
C TYR A 61 12.30 -26.84 -14.50
N PHE A 62 13.40 -26.75 -13.73
CA PHE A 62 13.50 -27.22 -12.34
C PHE A 62 12.77 -26.25 -11.41
N THR A 63 11.44 -26.27 -11.52
CA THR A 63 10.50 -25.35 -10.88
C THR A 63 9.58 -26.03 -9.88
N GLY A 64 9.76 -27.34 -9.63
CA GLY A 64 8.88 -28.13 -8.76
C GLY A 64 7.57 -28.56 -9.43
N VAL A 65 7.40 -28.33 -10.73
CA VAL A 65 6.13 -28.53 -11.47
C VAL A 65 6.24 -29.63 -12.53
N TYR A 66 7.36 -29.70 -13.25
CA TYR A 66 7.53 -30.59 -14.40
C TYR A 66 8.17 -31.92 -13.99
N THR A 67 7.77 -33.00 -14.67
CA THR A 67 8.41 -34.31 -14.50
C THR A 67 9.69 -34.44 -15.32
N VAL A 68 10.56 -35.39 -14.96
CA VAL A 68 11.78 -35.71 -15.71
C VAL A 68 11.46 -36.01 -17.18
N SER A 69 10.42 -36.81 -17.46
CA SER A 69 9.99 -37.12 -18.83
C SER A 69 9.53 -35.89 -19.62
N GLN A 70 8.77 -34.99 -19.00
CA GLN A 70 8.30 -33.75 -19.64
C GLN A 70 9.47 -32.84 -20.00
N ILE A 71 10.42 -32.66 -19.08
CA ILE A 71 11.62 -31.84 -19.34
C ILE A 71 12.49 -32.49 -20.42
N GLN A 72 12.62 -33.82 -20.41
CA GLN A 72 13.39 -34.54 -21.42
C GLN A 72 12.75 -34.42 -22.82
N GLN A 73 11.42 -34.56 -22.92
CA GLN A 73 10.67 -34.36 -24.16
C GLN A 73 10.80 -32.93 -24.70
N ASP A 74 10.67 -31.92 -23.82
CA ASP A 74 10.83 -30.51 -24.19
C ASP A 74 12.26 -30.17 -24.63
N CYS A 75 13.27 -30.82 -24.03
CA CYS A 75 14.67 -30.72 -24.45
C CYS A 75 14.86 -31.32 -25.84
N HIS A 76 14.36 -32.54 -26.09
CA HIS A 76 14.46 -33.19 -27.41
C HIS A 76 13.75 -32.38 -28.51
N GLN A 77 12.58 -31.81 -28.23
CA GLN A 77 11.82 -31.04 -29.22
C GLN A 77 12.53 -29.75 -29.66
N LYS A 78 13.30 -29.09 -28.79
CA LYS A 78 13.93 -27.79 -29.11
C LYS A 78 15.41 -27.85 -29.49
N LEU A 79 16.15 -28.85 -29.00
CA LEU A 79 17.59 -28.97 -29.19
C LEU A 79 17.97 -30.12 -30.15
N GLY A 80 16.98 -30.90 -30.64
CA GLY A 80 17.14 -31.95 -31.67
C GLY A 80 17.64 -33.31 -31.14
N ASP A 81 17.82 -34.26 -32.06
CA ASP A 81 18.18 -35.68 -31.78
C ASP A 81 19.62 -35.89 -31.25
N ALA A 82 20.41 -34.83 -31.11
CA ALA A 82 21.79 -34.89 -30.61
C ALA A 82 21.90 -34.99 -29.07
N ILE A 83 20.77 -35.10 -28.36
CA ILE A 83 20.73 -35.11 -26.89
C ILE A 83 20.58 -36.53 -26.35
N ALA A 84 21.42 -36.87 -25.37
CA ALA A 84 21.32 -38.14 -24.65
C ALA A 84 19.91 -38.36 -24.08
N SER A 85 19.38 -39.57 -24.25
CA SER A 85 18.03 -39.95 -23.81
C SER A 85 17.82 -39.87 -22.28
N ASN A 86 18.91 -39.74 -21.52
CA ASN A 86 18.94 -39.65 -20.05
C ASN A 86 19.53 -38.33 -19.52
N LEU A 87 19.56 -37.26 -20.33
CA LEU A 87 20.16 -35.97 -19.95
C LEU A 87 19.64 -35.46 -18.59
N VAL A 88 18.32 -35.45 -18.38
CA VAL A 88 17.72 -34.89 -17.15
C VAL A 88 18.03 -35.75 -15.92
N ALA A 89 18.12 -37.06 -16.07
CA ALA A 89 18.49 -37.98 -15.00
C ALA A 89 19.99 -37.83 -14.62
N GLN A 90 20.86 -37.71 -15.62
CA GLN A 90 22.29 -37.42 -15.41
C GLN A 90 22.48 -36.05 -14.75
N LEU A 91 21.69 -35.06 -15.14
CA LEU A 91 21.72 -33.72 -14.53
C LEU A 91 21.28 -33.75 -13.06
N LEU A 92 20.25 -34.51 -12.71
CA LEU A 92 19.84 -34.70 -11.31
C LEU A 92 20.97 -35.32 -10.48
N GLN A 93 21.63 -36.35 -11.01
CA GLN A 93 22.76 -36.98 -10.34
C GLN A 93 23.96 -36.03 -10.23
N LYS A 94 24.23 -35.23 -11.27
CA LYS A 94 25.26 -34.18 -11.27
C LYS A 94 24.99 -33.12 -10.20
N LEU A 95 23.73 -32.67 -10.05
CA LEU A 95 23.34 -31.73 -9.00
C LEU A 95 23.53 -32.31 -7.59
N ILE A 96 23.31 -33.62 -7.42
CA ILE A 96 23.58 -34.31 -6.15
C ILE A 96 25.08 -34.39 -5.88
N THR A 97 25.90 -34.73 -6.89
CA THR A 97 27.37 -34.77 -6.73
C THR A 97 27.98 -33.40 -6.44
N LEU A 98 27.34 -32.31 -6.89
CA LEU A 98 27.75 -30.94 -6.63
C LEU A 98 27.21 -30.40 -5.29
N ASP A 99 26.58 -31.24 -4.48
CA ASP A 99 25.96 -30.90 -3.19
C ASP A 99 24.90 -29.77 -3.30
N ILE A 100 24.32 -29.61 -4.51
CA ILE A 100 23.23 -28.68 -4.79
C ILE A 100 21.89 -29.30 -4.35
N LEU A 101 21.79 -30.64 -4.41
CA LEU A 101 20.63 -31.43 -3.98
C LEU A 101 21.08 -32.55 -3.04
N ALA A 102 20.50 -32.63 -1.85
CA ALA A 102 20.76 -33.74 -0.93
C ALA A 102 19.78 -34.92 -1.17
N PRO A 103 20.25 -36.17 -1.22
CA PRO A 103 19.38 -37.34 -1.27
C PRO A 103 18.67 -37.51 0.09
N SER A 104 17.35 -37.69 0.09
CA SER A 104 16.58 -37.85 1.32
C SER A 104 16.74 -39.27 1.87
N THR A 105 17.59 -39.47 2.88
CA THR A 105 17.52 -40.62 3.80
C THR A 105 16.71 -40.22 5.04
N THR A 106 15.64 -40.99 5.31
CA THR A 106 14.72 -40.96 6.48
C THR A 106 15.42 -41.04 7.85
N PRO A 107 14.72 -40.91 9.01
CA PRO A 107 13.53 -40.16 9.42
C PRO A 107 13.95 -39.10 10.48
N ALA A 108 13.02 -38.63 11.34
CA ALA A 108 13.25 -37.61 12.37
C ALA A 108 14.48 -37.85 13.28
N GLU A 109 14.99 -36.72 13.82
CA GLU A 109 15.93 -36.52 14.94
C GLU A 109 17.38 -36.06 14.63
N SER A 110 17.55 -34.75 14.84
CA SER A 110 18.63 -34.04 15.56
C SER A 110 20.10 -34.28 15.21
N LEU A 111 20.75 -33.19 14.76
CA LEU A 111 22.07 -32.76 15.23
C LEU A 111 22.27 -31.23 14.96
N GLU A 112 21.93 -30.47 16.00
CA GLU A 112 22.48 -29.19 16.49
C GLU A 112 22.89 -28.03 15.54
N PRO A 113 22.27 -26.85 15.68
CA PRO A 113 22.89 -25.56 15.37
C PRO A 113 23.72 -25.05 16.56
N LYS A 114 24.96 -24.61 16.30
CA LYS A 114 25.79 -23.85 17.26
C LYS A 114 25.07 -22.58 17.75
N PRO A 115 25.31 -22.12 18.99
CA PRO A 115 24.32 -21.38 19.76
C PRO A 115 24.39 -19.88 19.52
N GLU A 116 23.27 -19.27 19.10
CA GLU A 116 22.99 -17.86 19.38
C GLU A 116 21.58 -17.71 19.97
N LYS A 117 21.57 -17.60 21.30
CA LYS A 117 20.64 -16.91 22.20
C LYS A 117 19.13 -17.03 21.92
N ASN A 118 18.53 -17.96 22.67
CA ASN A 118 17.24 -17.88 23.37
C ASN A 118 16.07 -17.17 22.66
N SER A 119 15.23 -17.96 22.01
CA SER A 119 13.78 -17.76 22.00
C SER A 119 13.11 -19.14 21.90
N PRO A 120 12.19 -19.52 22.81
CA PRO A 120 11.61 -20.87 22.82
C PRO A 120 10.65 -21.05 21.65
N ILE A 121 10.92 -22.04 20.80
CA ILE A 121 10.01 -22.52 19.74
C ILE A 121 9.12 -23.61 20.36
N PRO A 122 7.78 -23.48 20.37
CA PRO A 122 6.91 -24.59 20.74
C PRO A 122 6.63 -25.48 19.51
N ASN A 123 6.85 -26.78 19.68
CA ASN A 123 6.45 -27.86 18.78
C ASN A 123 4.92 -27.85 18.54
N SER A 124 4.47 -27.68 17.30
CA SER A 124 3.15 -28.15 16.83
C SER A 124 3.11 -28.22 15.29
N THR A 125 2.64 -29.36 14.76
CA THR A 125 2.61 -29.71 13.33
C THR A 125 1.41 -29.13 12.57
N SER A 126 0.70 -28.16 13.16
CA SER A 126 -0.41 -27.42 12.59
C SER A 126 -0.08 -25.92 12.55
N PRO A 127 -0.47 -25.18 11.51
CA PRO A 127 -0.32 -23.73 11.49
C PRO A 127 -1.24 -23.11 12.56
N HIS A 128 -0.67 -22.76 13.71
CA HIS A 128 -1.42 -22.07 14.77
C HIS A 128 -1.57 -20.58 14.46
N LEU A 129 -2.73 -20.06 14.82
CA LEU A 129 -3.02 -18.63 14.79
C LEU A 129 -2.39 -17.96 16.01
N LYS A 130 -1.90 -16.74 15.84
CA LYS A 130 -1.40 -15.96 16.98
C LYS A 130 -2.50 -15.76 18.02
N SER A 131 -2.16 -15.85 19.30
CA SER A 131 -3.09 -15.64 20.41
C SER A 131 -3.63 -14.21 20.51
N CYS A 132 -2.91 -13.22 19.96
CA CYS A 132 -3.26 -11.80 19.98
C CYS A 132 -4.34 -11.40 18.94
N LEU A 133 -4.76 -12.32 18.06
CA LEU A 133 -5.71 -12.01 17.00
C LEU A 133 -7.09 -11.65 17.52
N GLN A 134 -7.73 -10.71 16.83
CA GLN A 134 -9.07 -10.24 17.17
C GLN A 134 -10.01 -10.40 15.98
N TRP A 135 -11.12 -11.09 16.22
CA TRP A 135 -12.24 -11.17 15.28
C TRP A 135 -13.20 -10.01 15.50
N ILE A 136 -13.51 -9.29 14.44
CA ILE A 136 -14.44 -8.16 14.47
C ILE A 136 -15.54 -8.43 13.45
N GLU A 137 -16.77 -8.52 13.93
CA GLU A 137 -17.95 -8.64 13.07
C GLU A 137 -18.33 -7.27 12.52
N HIS A 138 -18.56 -7.19 11.22
CA HIS A 138 -18.93 -5.95 10.55
C HIS A 138 -20.36 -6.03 9.99
N PRO A 139 -21.19 -4.97 10.10
CA PRO A 139 -22.61 -4.98 9.72
C PRO A 139 -22.92 -5.24 8.24
N ASN A 140 -21.90 -5.40 7.39
CA ASN A 140 -22.08 -5.66 5.95
C ASN A 140 -21.89 -7.16 5.61
N SER A 141 -22.03 -8.04 6.60
CA SER A 141 -21.87 -9.50 6.50
C SER A 141 -20.45 -9.91 6.10
N HIS A 142 -19.44 -9.28 6.71
CA HIS A 142 -18.04 -9.69 6.59
C HIS A 142 -17.35 -9.58 7.94
N TRP A 143 -16.26 -10.32 8.09
CA TRP A 143 -15.42 -10.36 9.27
C TRP A 143 -14.08 -9.68 9.00
N ILE A 144 -13.52 -9.05 10.02
CA ILE A 144 -12.16 -8.51 9.98
C ILE A 144 -11.34 -9.28 11.01
N LEU A 145 -10.28 -9.95 10.53
CA LEU A 145 -9.25 -10.54 11.38
C LEU A 145 -8.13 -9.52 11.54
N ARG A 146 -7.88 -9.08 12.77
CA ARG A 146 -6.87 -8.06 13.09
C ARG A 146 -5.74 -8.67 13.90
N ASN A 147 -4.51 -8.37 13.51
CA ASN A 147 -3.33 -8.54 14.35
C ASN A 147 -2.93 -7.18 14.96
N PRO A 148 -3.13 -6.97 16.27
CA PRO A 148 -2.81 -5.70 16.94
C PRO A 148 -1.31 -5.47 17.17
N GLU A 149 -0.46 -6.51 17.08
CA GLU A 149 0.99 -6.39 17.24
C GLU A 149 1.64 -5.85 15.96
N ASP A 150 1.29 -6.44 14.81
CA ASP A 150 1.85 -6.07 13.51
C ASP A 150 1.03 -4.99 12.78
N GLY A 151 -0.15 -4.63 13.29
CA GLY A 151 -1.04 -3.62 12.71
C GLY A 151 -1.66 -4.03 11.37
N THR A 152 -1.77 -5.34 11.12
CA THR A 152 -2.32 -5.90 9.88
C THR A 152 -3.79 -6.29 10.06
N PHE A 153 -4.55 -6.20 8.97
CA PHE A 153 -5.97 -6.56 8.94
C PHE A 153 -6.30 -7.33 7.67
N LEU A 154 -7.19 -8.32 7.79
CA LEU A 154 -7.68 -9.12 6.68
C LEU A 154 -9.20 -9.14 6.70
N GLN A 155 -9.82 -8.74 5.59
CA GLN A 155 -11.26 -8.82 5.40
C GLN A 155 -11.63 -10.21 4.85
N LEU A 156 -12.56 -10.88 5.52
CA LEU A 156 -12.92 -12.27 5.27
C LEU A 156 -14.44 -12.44 5.21
N ASN A 157 -14.88 -13.43 4.42
CA ASN A 157 -16.26 -13.87 4.41
C ASN A 157 -16.51 -14.86 5.55
N GLU A 158 -17.77 -15.06 5.93
CA GLU A 158 -18.16 -15.99 6.99
C GLU A 158 -17.65 -17.42 6.75
N TRP A 159 -17.75 -17.91 5.51
CA TRP A 159 -17.21 -19.22 5.12
C TRP A 159 -15.69 -19.32 5.32
N THR A 160 -14.93 -18.24 5.05
CA THR A 160 -13.48 -18.24 5.24
C THR A 160 -13.11 -18.16 6.72
N LYS A 161 -13.91 -17.48 7.54
CA LYS A 161 -13.75 -17.45 9.00
C LYS A 161 -13.82 -18.86 9.58
N THR A 162 -14.85 -19.64 9.26
CA THR A 162 -15.02 -20.99 9.82
C THR A 162 -13.85 -21.91 9.45
N ILE A 163 -13.29 -21.76 8.26
CA ILE A 163 -12.09 -22.49 7.83
C ILE A 163 -10.87 -22.10 8.68
N ILE A 164 -10.71 -20.81 8.98
CA ILE A 164 -9.58 -20.30 9.77
C ILE A 164 -9.71 -20.71 11.24
N GLU A 165 -10.91 -20.69 11.81
CA GLU A 165 -11.16 -21.19 13.18
C GLU A 165 -10.84 -22.69 13.29
N ASP A 166 -11.23 -23.47 12.28
CA ASP A 166 -10.90 -24.90 12.22
C ASP A 166 -9.41 -25.15 11.94
N LEU A 167 -8.68 -24.20 11.35
CA LEU A 167 -7.24 -24.30 11.08
C LEU A 167 -6.40 -24.41 12.36
N GLY A 168 -6.89 -23.81 13.45
CA GLY A 168 -6.23 -23.90 14.76
C GLY A 168 -6.42 -25.26 15.46
N ASN A 169 -7.42 -26.05 15.05
CA ASN A 169 -7.85 -27.26 15.75
C ASN A 169 -7.68 -28.55 14.93
N LEU A 170 -7.71 -28.46 13.59
CA LEU A 170 -7.71 -29.61 12.69
C LEU A 170 -6.52 -29.56 11.72
N PRO A 171 -5.96 -30.73 11.34
CA PRO A 171 -4.88 -30.76 10.36
C PRO A 171 -5.38 -30.34 8.97
N PRO A 172 -4.51 -29.69 8.14
CA PRO A 172 -4.88 -29.14 6.84
C PRO A 172 -5.58 -30.12 5.88
N ASN A 173 -5.23 -31.41 5.94
CA ASN A 173 -5.80 -32.45 5.07
C ASN A 173 -7.29 -32.70 5.37
N THR A 174 -7.68 -32.67 6.64
CA THR A 174 -9.08 -32.87 7.08
C THR A 174 -9.94 -31.67 6.71
N ILE A 175 -9.37 -30.47 6.73
CA ILE A 175 -10.05 -29.22 6.33
C ILE A 175 -10.39 -29.25 4.83
N CYS A 176 -9.45 -29.68 3.99
CA CYS A 176 -9.69 -29.85 2.55
C CYS A 176 -10.87 -30.79 2.27
N GLN A 177 -10.99 -31.88 3.03
CA GLN A 177 -12.09 -32.84 2.90
C GLN A 177 -13.42 -32.28 3.44
N LYS A 178 -13.41 -31.67 4.63
CA LYS A 178 -14.60 -31.11 5.30
C LYS A 178 -15.27 -30.00 4.48
N TYR A 179 -14.48 -29.09 3.93
CA TYR A 179 -14.98 -27.92 3.20
C TYR A 179 -14.95 -28.07 1.67
N LYS A 180 -14.54 -29.24 1.16
CA LYS A 180 -14.40 -29.52 -0.29
C LYS A 180 -13.52 -28.49 -1.02
N ILE A 181 -12.40 -28.11 -0.42
CA ILE A 181 -11.48 -27.08 -0.93
C ILE A 181 -10.30 -27.76 -1.63
N THR A 182 -9.82 -27.18 -2.73
CA THR A 182 -8.60 -27.67 -3.37
C THR A 182 -7.36 -27.35 -2.51
N PRO A 183 -6.33 -28.23 -2.46
CA PRO A 183 -5.11 -27.95 -1.70
C PRO A 183 -4.44 -26.62 -2.08
N ASN A 184 -4.57 -26.19 -3.33
CA ASN A 184 -4.05 -24.90 -3.81
C ASN A 184 -4.79 -23.70 -3.21
N GLN A 185 -6.11 -23.77 -3.06
CA GLN A 185 -6.88 -22.71 -2.42
C GLN A 185 -6.51 -22.57 -0.93
N LEU A 186 -6.34 -23.70 -0.23
CA LEU A 186 -5.88 -23.68 1.16
C LEU A 186 -4.45 -23.11 1.28
N ARG A 187 -3.54 -23.49 0.37
CA ARG A 187 -2.18 -22.93 0.31
C ARG A 187 -2.19 -21.42 0.09
N ASN A 188 -3.03 -20.92 -0.82
CA ASN A 188 -3.17 -19.49 -1.07
C ASN A 188 -3.69 -18.75 0.16
N LEU A 189 -4.66 -19.33 0.88
CA LEU A 189 -5.17 -18.78 2.13
C LEU A 189 -4.07 -18.72 3.21
N LEU A 190 -3.31 -19.81 3.39
CA LEU A 190 -2.18 -19.86 4.32
C LEU A 190 -1.10 -18.84 3.95
N GLN A 191 -0.81 -18.65 2.66
CA GLN A 191 0.12 -17.62 2.20
C GLN A 191 -0.39 -16.22 2.51
N GLN A 192 -1.69 -15.96 2.36
CA GLN A 192 -2.28 -14.67 2.75
C GLN A 192 -2.20 -14.43 4.26
N LEU A 193 -2.48 -15.45 5.08
CA LEU A 193 -2.37 -15.38 6.54
C LEU A 193 -0.92 -15.18 6.99
N ALA A 194 0.03 -15.89 6.38
CA ALA A 194 1.46 -15.71 6.65
C ALA A 194 1.94 -14.30 6.23
N ALA A 195 1.54 -13.82 5.05
CA ALA A 195 1.91 -12.49 4.57
C ALA A 195 1.30 -11.36 5.43
N THR A 196 0.16 -11.61 6.06
CA THR A 196 -0.48 -10.68 7.01
C THR A 196 -0.08 -10.94 8.45
N ALA A 197 0.92 -11.81 8.71
CA ALA A 197 1.43 -12.13 10.04
C ALA A 197 0.38 -12.67 11.02
N MET A 198 -0.62 -13.39 10.52
CA MET A 198 -1.70 -13.95 11.34
C MET A 198 -1.31 -15.31 11.96
N LEU A 199 -0.30 -15.98 11.39
CA LEU A 199 0.19 -17.27 11.88
C LEU A 199 1.34 -17.07 12.88
N GLU A 200 1.46 -17.96 13.85
CA GLU A 200 2.59 -17.99 14.76
C GLU A 200 3.92 -18.13 13.99
N GLY A 201 4.96 -17.44 14.46
CA GLY A 201 6.27 -17.42 13.80
C GLY A 201 6.34 -16.61 12.50
N THR A 202 5.23 -16.02 12.02
CA THR A 202 5.24 -15.17 10.82
C THR A 202 5.31 -13.68 11.15
N THR A 203 6.10 -12.95 10.37
CA THR A 203 6.20 -11.48 10.41
C THR A 203 5.83 -10.94 9.04
N PRO A 204 5.23 -9.73 8.97
CA PRO A 204 4.83 -9.18 7.69
C PRO A 204 6.08 -8.94 6.83
N PRO A 205 6.05 -9.31 5.54
CA PRO A 205 7.22 -9.17 4.68
C PRO A 205 7.59 -7.69 4.59
N LYS A 206 8.82 -7.35 4.99
CA LYS A 206 9.33 -5.99 4.84
C LYS A 206 9.26 -5.60 3.35
N PRO A 207 8.77 -4.39 3.01
CA PRO A 207 8.70 -3.96 1.63
C PRO A 207 10.10 -4.04 1.02
N ARG A 208 10.23 -4.75 -0.10
CA ARG A 208 11.52 -4.88 -0.80
C ARG A 208 11.99 -3.48 -1.17
N ARG A 209 13.15 -3.06 -0.65
CA ARG A 209 13.85 -1.86 -1.12
C ARG A 209 14.30 -2.11 -2.55
N GLY A 210 13.42 -1.82 -3.50
CA GLY A 210 13.74 -1.87 -4.92
C GLY A 210 14.84 -0.87 -5.26
N LYS A 211 15.43 -1.01 -6.46
CA LYS A 211 16.33 0.01 -7.00
C LYS A 211 15.60 1.36 -7.01
N PHE A 212 16.31 2.40 -6.58
CA PHE A 212 15.78 3.77 -6.58
C PHE A 212 15.30 4.13 -7.98
N THR A 213 14.04 4.54 -8.09
CA THR A 213 13.49 5.09 -9.34
C THR A 213 13.20 6.57 -9.12
N PRO A 214 13.49 7.47 -10.08
CA PRO A 214 13.25 8.90 -9.90
C PRO A 214 11.77 9.24 -9.62
N LEU A 215 10.83 8.39 -10.05
CA LEU A 215 9.41 8.54 -9.68
C LEU A 215 9.14 8.32 -8.18
N GLN A 216 10.01 7.61 -7.44
CA GLN A 216 9.88 7.44 -5.98
C GLN A 216 10.19 8.74 -5.22
N LEU A 217 10.98 9.66 -5.77
CA LEU A 217 11.17 11.01 -5.18
C LEU A 217 9.87 11.82 -5.17
N LEU A 218 8.95 11.53 -6.09
CA LEU A 218 7.66 12.22 -6.15
C LEU A 218 6.69 11.72 -5.08
N TYR A 219 6.93 10.53 -4.50
CA TYR A 219 6.05 9.87 -3.55
C TYR A 219 6.86 9.10 -2.51
N PHE A 220 7.23 9.76 -1.42
CA PHE A 220 7.87 9.10 -0.29
C PHE A 220 7.27 9.57 1.04
N ARG A 221 7.37 8.69 2.04
CA ARG A 221 6.91 8.92 3.41
C ARG A 221 8.08 8.85 4.37
N ILE A 222 8.12 9.78 5.31
CA ILE A 222 9.06 9.84 6.41
C ILE A 222 8.24 9.68 7.70
N PRO A 223 8.26 8.52 8.37
CA PRO A 223 7.68 8.39 9.70
C PRO A 223 8.51 9.25 10.68
N LEU A 224 7.84 10.08 11.48
CA LEU A 224 8.51 10.96 12.44
C LEU A 224 8.54 10.32 13.83
N PHE A 225 7.38 10.01 14.40
CA PHE A 225 7.27 9.44 15.74
C PHE A 225 5.94 8.71 15.94
N ASN A 226 5.83 7.94 17.03
CA ASN A 226 4.60 7.28 17.46
C ASN A 226 3.85 8.18 18.47
N PRO A 227 2.70 8.77 18.10
CA PRO A 227 1.95 9.67 18.97
C PRO A 227 0.98 8.95 19.94
N ASP A 228 0.86 7.61 19.90
CA ASP A 228 -0.28 6.90 20.50
C ASP A 228 -0.44 7.17 22.00
N PHE A 229 0.66 7.13 22.76
CA PHE A 229 0.66 7.42 24.19
C PHE A 229 0.27 8.86 24.50
N TRP A 230 0.81 9.82 23.74
CA TRP A 230 0.50 11.23 23.90
C TRP A 230 -0.98 11.50 23.60
N LEU A 231 -1.52 10.93 22.53
CA LEU A 231 -2.94 11.07 22.19
C LEU A 231 -3.84 10.46 23.26
N THR A 232 -3.51 9.26 23.76
CA THR A 232 -4.28 8.57 24.81
C THR A 232 -4.33 9.39 26.10
N ARG A 233 -3.24 10.07 26.47
CA ARG A 233 -3.19 10.94 27.66
C ARG A 233 -4.05 12.20 27.51
N HIS A 234 -4.13 12.77 26.31
CA HIS A 234 -4.78 14.06 26.08
C HIS A 234 -6.23 13.96 25.61
N VAL A 235 -6.64 12.85 24.99
CA VAL A 235 -8.01 12.68 24.48
C VAL A 235 -9.08 12.79 25.57
N GLY A 236 -8.74 12.43 26.82
CA GLY A 236 -9.62 12.58 27.99
C GLY A 236 -10.01 14.03 28.27
N LYS A 237 -9.08 14.97 28.06
CA LYS A 237 -9.30 16.42 28.27
C LYS A 237 -10.18 17.03 27.18
N LEU A 238 -10.19 16.44 25.99
CA LEU A 238 -10.93 16.92 24.82
C LEU A 238 -12.32 16.29 24.69
N ARG A 239 -12.78 15.50 25.66
CA ARG A 239 -14.06 14.77 25.59
C ARG A 239 -15.28 15.67 25.30
N TRP A 240 -15.22 16.93 25.70
CA TRP A 240 -16.27 17.92 25.47
C TRP A 240 -16.54 18.19 23.98
N ILE A 241 -15.56 18.00 23.10
CA ILE A 241 -15.67 18.17 21.64
C ILE A 241 -16.67 17.17 21.03
N TRP A 242 -16.78 15.96 21.58
CA TRP A 242 -17.69 14.93 21.05
C TRP A 242 -19.06 14.92 21.74
N THR A 243 -19.45 16.03 22.39
CA THR A 243 -20.77 16.18 23.00
C THR A 243 -21.80 16.72 22.01
N ARG A 244 -23.09 16.43 22.23
CA ARG A 244 -24.17 16.95 21.38
C ARG A 244 -24.28 18.48 21.43
N THR A 245 -24.05 19.05 22.62
CA THR A 245 -24.05 20.52 22.82
C THR A 245 -22.97 21.19 22.01
N PHE A 246 -21.73 20.68 22.05
CA PHE A 246 -20.65 21.22 21.24
C PHE A 246 -20.95 21.06 19.74
N ALA A 247 -21.46 19.91 19.30
CA ALA A 247 -21.81 19.70 17.90
C ALA A 247 -22.87 20.71 17.40
N PHE A 248 -23.89 21.01 18.22
CA PHE A 248 -24.89 22.04 17.90
C PHE A 248 -24.28 23.44 17.82
N LEU A 249 -23.48 23.83 18.82
CA LEU A 249 -22.80 25.13 18.83
C LEU A 249 -21.82 25.28 17.67
N LEU A 250 -21.07 24.22 17.35
CA LEU A 250 -20.17 24.18 16.21
C LEU A 250 -20.94 24.33 14.89
N CYS A 251 -22.08 23.64 14.74
CA CYS A 251 -22.92 23.77 13.55
C CYS A 251 -23.43 25.20 13.38
N LEU A 252 -23.90 25.83 14.46
CA LEU A 252 -24.33 27.22 14.46
C LEU A 252 -23.16 28.17 14.11
N PHE A 253 -22.00 27.96 14.70
CA PHE A 253 -20.79 28.75 14.43
C PHE A 253 -20.36 28.68 12.95
N LEU A 254 -20.31 27.46 12.38
CA LEU A 254 -19.99 27.26 10.97
C LEU A 254 -21.08 27.84 10.05
N LEU A 255 -22.35 27.73 10.42
CA LEU A 255 -23.46 28.33 9.66
C LEU A 255 -23.32 29.85 9.58
N PHE A 256 -23.05 30.52 10.70
CA PHE A 256 -22.81 31.97 10.70
C PHE A 256 -21.58 32.35 9.88
N ALA A 257 -20.48 31.59 9.99
CA ALA A 257 -19.29 31.84 9.18
C ALA A 257 -19.58 31.72 7.67
N VAL A 258 -20.40 30.76 7.26
CA VAL A 258 -20.84 30.63 5.85
C VAL A 258 -21.69 31.82 5.43
N VAL A 259 -22.65 32.26 6.25
CA VAL A 259 -23.48 33.42 5.95
C VAL A 259 -22.63 34.69 5.77
N ILE A 260 -21.70 34.94 6.69
CA ILE A 260 -20.77 36.08 6.62
C ILE A 260 -19.89 35.98 5.36
N GLY A 261 -19.29 34.81 5.10
CA GLY A 261 -18.43 34.60 3.94
C GLY A 261 -19.15 34.77 2.61
N LEU A 262 -20.42 34.35 2.52
CA LEU A 262 -21.26 34.56 1.34
C LEU A 262 -21.65 36.04 1.16
N HIS A 263 -21.92 36.75 2.25
CA HIS A 263 -22.21 38.17 2.23
C HIS A 263 -21.00 39.00 1.80
N GLN A 264 -19.80 38.64 2.26
CA GLN A 264 -18.53 39.34 2.01
C GLN A 264 -17.74 38.76 0.82
N ARG A 265 -18.37 37.93 -0.02
CA ARG A 265 -17.66 37.20 -1.09
C ARG A 265 -16.86 38.12 -2.02
N ASP A 266 -17.42 39.28 -2.36
CA ASP A 266 -16.82 40.21 -3.31
C ASP A 266 -15.61 40.92 -2.69
N GLU A 267 -15.68 41.25 -1.39
CA GLU A 267 -14.55 41.81 -0.62
C GLU A 267 -13.41 40.81 -0.44
N ILE A 268 -13.73 39.55 -0.14
CA ILE A 268 -12.76 38.46 0.00
C ILE A 268 -12.00 38.29 -1.31
N ILE A 269 -12.72 38.22 -2.45
CA ILE A 269 -12.11 38.05 -3.77
C ILE A 269 -11.24 39.27 -4.12
N TYR A 270 -11.76 40.48 -3.92
CA TYR A 270 -11.04 41.72 -4.19
C TYR A 270 -9.75 41.82 -3.37
N PHE A 271 -9.81 41.53 -2.07
CA PHE A 271 -8.64 41.55 -1.21
C PHE A 271 -7.61 40.50 -1.64
N GLY A 272 -8.04 39.29 -2.01
CA GLY A 272 -7.16 38.26 -2.54
C GLY A 272 -6.42 38.68 -3.80
N GLN A 273 -7.11 39.30 -4.75
CA GLN A 273 -6.51 39.83 -5.98
C GLN A 273 -5.49 40.93 -5.68
N LYS A 274 -5.84 41.89 -4.80
CA LYS A 274 -4.95 42.97 -4.37
C LYS A 274 -3.70 42.43 -3.66
N LEU A 275 -3.88 41.47 -2.77
CA LEU A 275 -2.78 40.85 -2.02
C LEU A 275 -1.81 40.14 -2.97
N LEU A 276 -2.32 39.36 -3.92
CA LEU A 276 -1.50 38.67 -4.91
C LEU A 276 -0.80 39.64 -5.87
N ALA A 277 -1.46 40.71 -6.29
CA ALA A 277 -0.86 41.74 -7.15
C ALA A 277 0.27 42.50 -6.45
N ASN A 278 0.09 42.83 -5.16
CA ASN A 278 1.05 43.63 -4.41
C ASN A 278 2.28 42.83 -3.94
N TYR A 279 2.07 41.58 -3.50
CA TYR A 279 3.12 40.79 -2.85
C TYR A 279 3.60 39.61 -3.70
N GLY A 280 2.80 39.12 -4.65
CA GLY A 280 3.17 38.08 -5.60
C GLY A 280 3.77 36.84 -4.94
N ALA A 281 4.98 36.48 -5.36
CA ALA A 281 5.70 35.30 -4.90
C ALA A 281 6.13 35.36 -3.43
N SER A 282 6.21 36.55 -2.81
CA SER A 282 6.62 36.67 -1.39
C SER A 282 5.61 36.04 -0.42
N LEU A 283 4.37 35.85 -0.86
CA LEU A 283 3.33 35.16 -0.09
C LEU A 283 3.47 33.63 -0.09
N LEU A 284 4.30 33.04 -0.96
CA LEU A 284 4.40 31.59 -1.10
C LEU A 284 4.88 30.93 0.20
N LEU A 285 5.96 31.45 0.79
CA LEU A 285 6.51 30.91 2.02
C LEU A 285 5.50 30.95 3.19
N PRO A 286 4.91 32.11 3.56
CA PRO A 286 3.93 32.13 4.64
C PRO A 286 2.69 31.28 4.33
N PHE A 287 2.24 31.24 3.07
CA PHE A 287 1.11 30.38 2.68
C PHE A 287 1.42 28.89 2.88
N VAL A 288 2.62 28.43 2.50
CA VAL A 288 3.06 27.04 2.71
C VAL A 288 3.16 26.71 4.19
N LEU A 289 3.71 27.61 5.01
CA LEU A 289 3.80 27.41 6.46
C LEU A 289 2.42 27.31 7.12
N LEU A 290 1.48 28.19 6.74
CA LEU A 290 0.09 28.13 7.23
C LEU A 290 -0.62 26.87 6.75
N THR A 291 -0.42 26.47 5.48
CA THR A 291 -0.95 25.22 4.95
C THR A 291 -0.43 24.01 5.75
N MET A 292 0.86 24.02 6.11
CA MET A 292 1.47 22.98 6.93
C MET A 292 0.86 22.88 8.33
N LEU A 293 0.61 24.03 8.96
CA LEU A 293 -0.09 24.09 10.24
C LEU A 293 -1.50 23.50 10.12
N VAL A 294 -2.25 23.93 9.10
CA VAL A 294 -3.62 23.44 8.85
C VAL A 294 -3.65 21.93 8.62
N VAL A 295 -2.75 21.40 7.77
CA VAL A 295 -2.68 19.97 7.49
C VAL A 295 -2.24 19.18 8.73
N SER A 296 -1.33 19.71 9.54
CA SER A 296 -0.95 19.08 10.81
C SER A 296 -2.13 18.98 11.78
N LEU A 297 -2.94 20.03 11.89
CA LEU A 297 -4.15 20.04 12.73
C LEU A 297 -5.26 19.14 12.17
N HIS A 298 -5.38 19.04 10.85
CA HIS A 298 -6.27 18.12 10.16
C HIS A 298 -5.96 16.66 10.52
N GLU A 299 -4.69 16.28 10.37
CA GLU A 299 -4.18 14.96 10.71
C GLU A 299 -4.40 14.62 12.20
N LEU A 300 -4.17 15.61 13.06
CA LEU A 300 -4.43 15.50 14.49
C LEU A 300 -5.92 15.31 14.80
N GLY A 301 -6.81 15.90 14.01
CA GLY A 301 -8.26 15.72 14.09
C GLY A 301 -8.69 14.27 13.87
N HIS A 302 -8.13 13.59 12.87
CA HIS A 302 -8.36 12.16 12.66
C HIS A 302 -7.84 11.34 13.84
N ALA A 303 -6.61 11.61 14.28
CA ALA A 303 -5.95 10.91 15.36
C ALA A 303 -6.75 10.97 16.67
N PHE A 304 -7.15 12.18 17.09
CA PHE A 304 -7.93 12.37 18.32
C PHE A 304 -9.31 11.72 18.23
N THR A 305 -9.98 11.81 17.07
CA THR A 305 -11.31 11.21 16.91
C THR A 305 -11.23 9.68 16.96
N LEU A 306 -10.19 9.08 16.37
CA LEU A 306 -9.94 7.65 16.49
C LEU A 306 -9.69 7.24 17.94
N LYS A 307 -8.83 7.96 18.68
CA LYS A 307 -8.56 7.68 20.09
C LYS A 307 -9.75 7.92 21.01
N HIS A 308 -10.65 8.84 20.67
CA HIS A 308 -11.89 9.02 21.40
C HIS A 308 -12.76 7.76 21.32
N TYR A 309 -12.90 7.17 20.12
CA TYR A 309 -13.62 5.92 19.95
C TYR A 309 -12.88 4.71 20.52
N ALA A 310 -11.54 4.72 20.51
CA ALA A 310 -10.71 3.72 21.18
C ALA A 310 -11.08 3.60 22.67
N ASN A 311 -11.26 4.73 23.36
CA ASN A 311 -11.66 4.75 24.76
C ASN A 311 -13.11 4.30 25.00
N LYS A 312 -14.00 4.46 24.01
CA LYS A 312 -15.39 3.97 24.07
C LYS A 312 -15.48 2.46 23.82
N VAL A 313 -14.50 1.87 23.14
CA VAL A 313 -14.43 0.43 22.87
C VAL A 313 -13.05 -0.11 23.27
N PRO A 314 -12.73 -0.18 24.58
CA PRO A 314 -11.39 -0.55 25.05
C PRO A 314 -10.92 -1.93 24.57
N LYS A 315 -11.87 -2.87 24.39
CA LYS A 315 -11.61 -4.23 23.89
C LYS A 315 -10.88 -4.24 22.54
N LEU A 316 -11.08 -3.21 21.73
CA LEU A 316 -10.55 -3.11 20.38
C LEU A 316 -9.13 -2.54 20.34
N ASN A 317 -8.59 -2.01 21.44
CA ASN A 317 -7.22 -1.47 21.56
C ASN A 317 -6.74 -0.73 20.30
N LEU A 318 -7.50 0.27 19.84
CA LEU A 318 -7.20 1.02 18.62
C LEU A 318 -5.99 1.94 18.85
N ARG A 319 -5.07 1.92 17.89
CA ARG A 319 -3.77 2.60 17.95
C ARG A 319 -3.59 3.57 16.80
N VAL A 320 -2.74 4.55 17.02
CA VAL A 320 -2.19 5.45 15.99
C VAL A 320 -0.67 5.25 15.98
N PRO A 321 -0.15 4.28 15.19
CA PRO A 321 1.22 3.81 15.34
C PRO A 321 2.27 4.81 14.84
N GLU A 322 1.92 5.64 13.85
CA GLU A 322 2.85 6.57 13.23
C GLU A 322 2.15 7.87 12.81
N VAL A 323 2.86 8.98 13.02
CA VAL A 323 2.62 10.27 12.37
C VAL A 323 3.91 10.66 11.67
N GLY A 324 3.81 11.28 10.50
CA GLY A 324 4.98 11.69 9.75
C GLY A 324 4.72 12.72 8.67
N LEU A 325 5.72 12.87 7.80
CA LEU A 325 5.64 13.70 6.60
C LEU A 325 5.51 12.80 5.37
N PHE A 326 4.61 13.19 4.48
CA PHE A 326 4.40 12.59 3.18
C PHE A 326 4.67 13.64 2.11
N PHE A 327 5.51 13.30 1.14
CA PHE A 327 5.83 14.17 0.02
C PHE A 327 5.11 13.67 -1.22
N MET A 328 4.27 14.53 -1.80
CA MET A 328 3.58 14.27 -3.04
C MET A 328 3.93 15.37 -4.04
N PHE A 329 4.61 15.01 -5.13
CA PHE A 329 5.18 15.96 -6.11
C PHE A 329 6.02 17.06 -5.44
N LEU A 330 6.91 16.68 -4.52
CA LEU A 330 7.75 17.59 -3.72
C LEU A 330 6.99 18.56 -2.82
N ARG A 331 5.65 18.51 -2.78
CA ARG A 331 4.86 19.25 -1.79
C ARG A 331 4.88 18.46 -0.48
N PRO A 332 5.40 19.03 0.61
CA PRO A 332 5.37 18.37 1.90
C PRO A 332 3.92 18.42 2.45
N ALA A 333 3.48 17.32 3.06
CA ALA A 333 2.20 17.18 3.74
C ALA A 333 2.41 16.35 5.02
N ALA A 334 1.60 16.56 6.05
CA ALA A 334 1.58 15.64 7.20
C ALA A 334 0.73 14.41 6.86
N TYR A 335 1.00 13.28 7.53
CA TYR A 335 0.11 12.11 7.50
C TYR A 335 0.04 11.46 8.89
N THR A 336 -1.12 10.89 9.19
CA THR A 336 -1.36 10.05 10.36
C THR A 336 -1.85 8.68 9.92
N ASN A 337 -1.30 7.63 10.50
CA ASN A 337 -1.82 6.29 10.27
C ASN A 337 -3.05 6.04 11.16
N THR A 338 -4.24 6.23 10.59
CA THR A 338 -5.53 5.92 11.21
C THR A 338 -6.17 4.66 10.63
N SER A 339 -5.39 3.70 10.15
CA SER A 339 -5.89 2.46 9.53
C SER A 339 -6.78 1.64 10.48
N ASP A 340 -6.54 1.74 11.79
CA ASP A 340 -7.36 1.10 12.82
C ASP A 340 -8.82 1.61 12.83
N ALA A 341 -9.13 2.75 12.19
CA ALA A 341 -10.51 3.23 12.05
C ALA A 341 -11.42 2.23 11.32
N TYR A 342 -10.89 1.38 10.43
CA TYR A 342 -11.67 0.34 9.75
C TYR A 342 -12.24 -0.71 10.71
N CYS A 343 -11.64 -0.86 11.90
CA CYS A 343 -12.08 -1.81 12.92
C CYS A 343 -13.34 -1.36 13.66
N LEU A 344 -13.71 -0.08 13.57
CA LEU A 344 -14.92 0.45 14.20
C LEU A 344 -16.16 -0.15 13.53
N VAL A 345 -16.99 -0.89 14.27
CA VAL A 345 -18.17 -1.59 13.75
C VAL A 345 -19.24 -0.62 13.21
N LYS A 346 -19.48 0.48 13.93
CA LYS A 346 -20.54 1.44 13.61
C LYS A 346 -20.11 2.38 12.49
N ARG A 347 -20.88 2.40 11.39
CA ARG A 347 -20.63 3.25 10.19
C ARG A 347 -20.38 4.71 10.53
N TYR A 348 -21.24 5.31 11.36
CA TYR A 348 -21.13 6.72 11.73
C TYR A 348 -19.81 7.06 12.46
N GLN A 349 -19.23 6.10 13.19
CA GLN A 349 -17.95 6.32 13.89
C GLN A 349 -16.81 6.42 12.87
N ARG A 350 -16.80 5.56 11.85
CA ARG A 350 -15.83 5.62 10.75
C ARG A 350 -15.98 6.90 9.94
N VAL A 351 -17.22 7.27 9.61
CA VAL A 351 -17.53 8.53 8.92
C VAL A 351 -17.02 9.72 9.72
N LEU A 352 -17.23 9.75 11.04
CA LEU A 352 -16.74 10.84 11.87
C LEU A 352 -15.21 10.88 11.99
N VAL A 353 -14.52 9.73 12.05
CA VAL A 353 -13.05 9.71 12.05
C VAL A 353 -12.51 10.30 10.75
N VAL A 354 -13.06 9.91 9.59
CA VAL A 354 -12.64 10.44 8.28
C VAL A 354 -13.08 11.89 8.09
N ALA A 355 -14.23 12.30 8.61
CA ALA A 355 -14.68 13.69 8.49
C ALA A 355 -13.95 14.64 9.44
N ALA A 356 -13.33 14.14 10.52
CA ALA A 356 -12.74 14.97 11.56
C ALA A 356 -11.65 15.92 11.03
N GLY A 357 -10.78 15.45 10.12
CA GLY A 357 -9.75 16.30 9.52
C GLY A 357 -10.34 17.46 8.73
N VAL A 358 -11.32 17.19 7.87
CA VAL A 358 -12.02 18.24 7.09
C VAL A 358 -12.78 19.19 8.02
N LEU A 359 -13.44 18.68 9.06
CA LEU A 359 -14.10 19.52 10.07
C LEU A 359 -13.10 20.44 10.79
N CYS A 360 -11.91 19.96 11.13
CA CYS A 360 -10.84 20.79 11.69
C CYS A 360 -10.45 21.92 10.73
N GLN A 361 -10.30 21.64 9.44
CA GLN A 361 -9.99 22.68 8.45
C GLN A 361 -11.12 23.71 8.32
N LEU A 362 -12.38 23.28 8.31
CA LEU A 362 -13.54 24.18 8.28
C LEU A 362 -13.62 25.08 9.53
N ILE A 363 -13.31 24.53 10.71
CA ILE A 363 -13.22 25.30 11.96
C ILE A 363 -12.12 26.35 11.86
N ILE A 364 -10.93 25.98 11.36
CA ILE A 364 -9.82 26.92 11.18
C ILE A 364 -10.20 28.02 10.18
N ALA A 365 -10.82 27.66 9.06
CA ALA A 365 -11.28 28.62 8.07
C ALA A 365 -12.30 29.61 8.67
N ALA A 366 -13.26 29.10 9.44
CA ALA A 366 -14.26 29.94 10.12
C ALA A 366 -13.60 30.86 11.15
N ILE A 367 -12.75 30.35 12.04
CA ILE A 367 -12.01 31.18 13.01
C ILE A 367 -11.20 32.26 12.30
N ALA A 368 -10.52 31.91 11.20
CA ALA A 368 -9.74 32.86 10.42
C ALA A 368 -10.60 33.95 9.77
N LEU A 369 -11.80 33.60 9.27
CA LEU A 369 -12.77 34.59 8.76
C LEU A 369 -13.25 35.55 9.86
N TRP A 370 -13.54 35.03 11.05
CA TRP A 370 -13.91 35.86 12.19
C TRP A 370 -12.77 36.78 12.62
N LEU A 371 -11.54 36.27 12.72
CA LEU A 371 -10.37 37.09 13.04
C LEU A 371 -10.13 38.16 11.98
N TRP A 372 -10.30 37.84 10.69
CA TRP A 372 -10.19 38.81 9.61
C TRP A 372 -11.19 39.97 9.78
N ASN A 373 -12.43 39.67 10.18
CA ASN A 373 -13.48 40.67 10.44
C ASN A 373 -13.26 41.49 11.73
N LEU A 374 -12.65 40.89 12.75
CA LEU A 374 -12.43 41.53 14.05
C LEU A 374 -11.12 42.33 14.12
N THR A 375 -10.30 42.30 13.08
CA THR A 375 -8.98 42.91 13.08
C THR A 375 -8.91 44.14 12.19
N VAL A 376 -8.01 45.04 12.54
CA VAL A 376 -7.85 46.31 11.82
C VAL A 376 -7.29 46.04 10.41
N PRO A 377 -7.95 46.52 9.35
CA PRO A 377 -7.47 46.38 7.97
C PRO A 377 -6.04 46.92 7.82
N GLY A 378 -5.18 46.17 7.13
CA GLY A 378 -3.78 46.52 6.94
C GLY A 378 -2.83 46.06 8.06
N SER A 379 -3.35 45.54 9.19
CA SER A 379 -2.52 44.91 10.20
C SER A 379 -1.94 43.57 9.72
N TRP A 380 -0.84 43.13 10.35
CA TRP A 380 -0.26 41.82 10.07
C TRP A 380 -1.27 40.69 10.36
N LEU A 381 -2.06 40.82 11.43
CA LEU A 381 -3.05 39.83 11.86
C LEU A 381 -4.21 39.73 10.87
N PHE A 382 -4.64 40.86 10.29
CA PHE A 382 -5.64 40.88 9.22
C PHE A 382 -5.16 40.07 8.01
N THR A 383 -3.93 40.32 7.56
CA THR A 383 -3.36 39.64 6.39
C THR A 383 -3.12 38.15 6.65
N THR A 384 -2.58 37.79 7.81
CA THR A 384 -2.35 36.38 8.17
C THR A 384 -3.65 35.61 8.39
N SER A 385 -4.70 36.26 8.92
CA SER A 385 -6.03 35.65 9.04
C SER A 385 -6.62 35.34 7.66
N TYR A 386 -6.50 36.27 6.70
CA TYR A 386 -6.92 36.01 5.32
C TYR A 386 -6.13 34.86 4.67
N LEU A 387 -4.80 34.83 4.85
CA LEU A 387 -3.95 33.76 4.32
C LEU A 387 -4.29 32.41 4.97
N LEU A 388 -4.55 32.37 6.28
CA LEU A 388 -4.93 31.16 7.00
C LEU A 388 -6.29 30.64 6.54
N MET A 389 -7.28 31.53 6.38
CA MET A 389 -8.59 31.21 5.80
C MET A 389 -8.41 30.61 4.40
N SER A 390 -7.62 31.26 3.55
CA SER A 390 -7.35 30.80 2.19
C SER A 390 -6.66 29.43 2.15
N ALA A 391 -5.66 29.21 3.01
CA ALA A 391 -4.96 27.93 3.13
C ALA A 391 -5.90 26.81 3.63
N ALA A 392 -6.77 27.10 4.61
CA ALA A 392 -7.76 26.17 5.11
C ALA A 392 -8.81 25.81 4.06
N LEU A 393 -9.39 26.80 3.36
CA LEU A 393 -10.35 26.54 2.28
C LEU A 393 -9.72 25.79 1.10
N PHE A 394 -8.48 26.14 0.73
CA PHE A 394 -7.74 25.44 -0.32
C PHE A 394 -7.51 23.96 0.04
N THR A 395 -7.11 23.68 1.28
CA THR A 395 -6.92 22.30 1.74
C THR A 395 -8.23 21.54 1.87
N VAL A 396 -9.34 22.17 2.26
CA VAL A 396 -10.68 21.56 2.22
C VAL A 396 -11.05 21.19 0.79
N ALA A 397 -10.87 22.10 -0.17
CA ALA A 397 -11.21 21.84 -1.58
C ALA A 397 -10.42 20.66 -2.17
N LEU A 398 -9.14 20.53 -1.79
CA LEU A 398 -8.32 19.38 -2.19
C LEU A 398 -8.78 18.09 -1.49
N ASN A 399 -8.98 18.12 -0.18
CA ASN A 399 -9.26 16.91 0.60
C ASN A 399 -10.67 16.38 0.40
N LEU A 400 -11.68 17.25 0.27
CA LEU A 400 -13.07 16.86 0.10
C LEU A 400 -13.39 16.33 -1.30
N ASN A 401 -12.44 16.39 -2.23
CA ASN A 401 -12.59 15.83 -3.55
C ASN A 401 -12.74 14.29 -3.50
N PRO A 402 -13.92 13.74 -3.85
CA PRO A 402 -14.19 12.31 -3.72
C PRO A 402 -13.49 11.45 -4.78
N LEU A 403 -12.97 12.06 -5.85
CA LEU A 403 -12.44 11.36 -7.03
C LEU A 403 -10.93 11.09 -6.89
N SER A 404 -10.25 11.89 -6.07
CA SER A 404 -8.86 11.69 -5.67
C SER A 404 -8.81 10.89 -4.37
N LYS A 405 -7.73 10.12 -4.12
CA LYS A 405 -7.59 9.29 -2.90
C LYS A 405 -7.24 10.14 -1.65
N PHE A 406 -7.98 11.22 -1.45
CA PHE A 406 -7.98 12.04 -0.23
C PHE A 406 -9.18 11.68 0.64
N ASP A 407 -9.43 12.45 1.69
CA ASP A 407 -10.50 12.22 2.64
C ASP A 407 -11.89 12.11 2.03
N GLY A 408 -12.21 12.89 1.00
CA GLY A 408 -13.49 12.83 0.30
C GLY A 408 -13.75 11.44 -0.28
N TYR A 409 -12.72 10.77 -0.79
CA TYR A 409 -12.81 9.39 -1.26
C TYR A 409 -13.06 8.42 -0.11
N TYR A 410 -12.31 8.55 0.99
CA TYR A 410 -12.51 7.68 2.15
C TYR A 410 -13.84 7.94 2.86
N LEU A 411 -14.36 9.16 2.78
CA LEU A 411 -15.68 9.54 3.26
C LEU A 411 -16.76 8.88 2.41
N ALA A 412 -16.63 8.92 1.08
CA ALA A 412 -17.51 8.19 0.17
C ALA A 412 -17.47 6.67 0.43
N VAL A 413 -16.29 6.10 0.67
CA VAL A 413 -16.12 4.69 1.08
C VAL A 413 -16.81 4.41 2.42
N ALA A 414 -16.66 5.27 3.42
CA ALA A 414 -17.28 5.08 4.73
C ALA A 414 -18.81 5.19 4.70
N LEU A 415 -19.34 6.11 3.88
CA LEU A 415 -20.78 6.33 3.68
C LEU A 415 -21.43 5.17 2.91
N THR A 416 -20.83 4.78 1.78
CA THR A 416 -21.33 3.68 0.94
C THR A 416 -21.08 2.31 1.56
N GLY A 417 -20.03 2.18 2.38
CA GLY A 417 -19.57 0.91 2.93
C GLY A 417 -18.85 0.01 1.92
N ILE A 418 -18.51 0.54 0.74
CA ILE A 418 -17.85 -0.16 -0.36
C ILE A 418 -16.34 0.08 -0.27
N ASN A 419 -15.59 -0.90 0.26
CA ASN A 419 -14.13 -0.84 0.28
C ASN A 419 -13.57 -0.84 -1.14
N ASN A 420 -12.47 -0.12 -1.36
CA ASN A 420 -11.79 -0.03 -2.66
C ASN A 420 -12.70 0.42 -3.82
N LEU A 421 -13.60 1.36 -3.56
CA LEU A 421 -14.59 1.91 -4.50
C LEU A 421 -13.99 2.20 -5.89
N ARG A 422 -12.84 2.87 -5.98
CA ARG A 422 -12.19 3.20 -7.27
C ARG A 422 -11.75 1.96 -8.05
N SER A 423 -11.06 1.01 -7.40
CA SER A 423 -10.58 -0.20 -8.07
C SER A 423 -11.75 -1.10 -8.50
N ARG A 424 -12.76 -1.26 -7.63
CA ARG A 424 -13.96 -2.04 -7.94
C ARG A 424 -14.76 -1.42 -9.09
N SER A 425 -14.87 -0.09 -9.14
CA SER A 425 -15.58 0.60 -10.24
C SER A 425 -14.90 0.39 -11.59
N PHE A 426 -13.57 0.47 -11.66
CA PHE A 426 -12.86 0.14 -12.90
C PHE A 426 -12.95 -1.34 -13.26
N LYS A 427 -12.87 -2.25 -12.28
CA LYS A 427 -13.07 -3.69 -12.52
C LYS A 427 -14.49 -3.99 -13.02
N PHE A 428 -15.49 -3.31 -12.50
CA PHE A 428 -16.88 -3.43 -12.94
C PHE A 428 -17.00 -3.10 -14.45
N TYR A 429 -16.46 -1.95 -14.88
CA TYR A 429 -16.45 -1.59 -16.31
C TYR A 429 -15.56 -2.50 -17.16
N ALA A 430 -14.41 -2.95 -16.65
CA ALA A 430 -13.56 -3.90 -17.35
C ALA A 430 -14.26 -5.24 -17.57
N ASN A 431 -15.00 -5.74 -16.57
CA ASN A 431 -15.77 -6.97 -16.68
C ASN A 431 -16.96 -6.80 -17.63
N LEU A 432 -17.63 -5.64 -17.61
CA LEU A 432 -18.70 -5.30 -18.56
C LEU A 432 -18.19 -5.33 -20.00
N LEU A 433 -17.04 -4.69 -20.26
CA LEU A 433 -16.42 -4.66 -21.59
C LEU A 433 -15.96 -6.06 -22.04
N ARG A 434 -15.47 -6.88 -21.10
CA ARG A 434 -15.02 -8.27 -21.34
C ARG A 434 -16.15 -9.29 -21.30
N ARG A 435 -17.40 -8.88 -21.08
CA ARG A 435 -18.58 -9.76 -20.89
C ARG A 435 -18.37 -10.85 -19.83
N GLN A 436 -17.62 -10.54 -18.78
CA GLN A 436 -17.38 -11.44 -17.64
C GLN A 436 -18.47 -11.26 -16.56
N PRO A 437 -18.76 -12.30 -15.76
CA PRO A 437 -19.78 -12.22 -14.72
C PRO A 437 -19.42 -11.15 -13.68
N ILE A 438 -20.40 -10.30 -13.35
CA ILE A 438 -20.27 -9.26 -12.32
C ILE A 438 -20.54 -9.92 -10.97
N GLN A 439 -19.49 -10.11 -10.18
CA GLN A 439 -19.57 -10.72 -8.84
C GLN A 439 -19.92 -9.71 -7.73
N GLU A 440 -20.58 -8.60 -8.08
CA GLU A 440 -20.87 -7.50 -7.16
C GLU A 440 -22.34 -7.53 -6.70
N ARG A 441 -22.60 -7.04 -5.49
CA ARG A 441 -23.97 -6.94 -4.96
C ARG A 441 -24.79 -5.98 -5.82
N PRO A 442 -26.06 -6.26 -6.11
CA PRO A 442 -26.88 -5.42 -7.00
C PRO A 442 -27.03 -3.98 -6.49
N ARG A 443 -27.04 -3.77 -5.17
CA ARG A 443 -27.07 -2.44 -4.54
C ARG A 443 -25.78 -1.64 -4.76
N ASP A 444 -24.64 -2.32 -4.84
CA ASP A 444 -23.32 -1.68 -5.04
C ASP A 444 -23.12 -1.33 -6.51
N CYS A 445 -23.71 -2.09 -7.45
CA CYS A 445 -23.53 -1.93 -8.89
C CYS A 445 -23.85 -0.51 -9.38
N TRP A 446 -24.97 0.09 -8.94
CA TRP A 446 -25.34 1.44 -9.39
C TRP A 446 -24.35 2.50 -8.89
N ILE A 447 -23.86 2.38 -7.66
CA ILE A 447 -22.85 3.28 -7.09
C ILE A 447 -21.53 3.16 -7.87
N LEU A 448 -21.09 1.92 -8.15
CA LEU A 448 -19.88 1.65 -8.91
C LEU A 448 -19.98 2.16 -10.35
N ALA A 449 -21.14 1.98 -10.98
CA ALA A 449 -21.43 2.46 -12.33
C ALA A 449 -21.44 3.99 -12.39
N ALA A 450 -22.07 4.68 -11.43
CA ALA A 450 -22.08 6.13 -11.38
C ALA A 450 -20.69 6.71 -11.13
N TYR A 451 -19.88 6.09 -10.26
CA TYR A 451 -18.62 6.65 -9.78
C TYR A 451 -17.50 6.69 -10.85
N ALA A 452 -17.39 5.67 -11.72
CA ALA A 452 -16.28 5.61 -12.69
C ALA A 452 -16.29 6.73 -13.75
N PRO A 453 -17.44 7.08 -14.38
CA PRO A 453 -17.54 8.21 -15.30
C PRO A 453 -17.12 9.54 -14.67
N PHE A 454 -17.52 9.82 -13.42
CA PHE A 454 -17.10 11.04 -12.72
C PHE A 454 -15.57 11.08 -12.52
N ILE A 455 -14.94 9.96 -12.16
CA ILE A 455 -13.47 9.91 -12.04
C ILE A 455 -12.83 10.20 -13.39
N PHE A 456 -13.33 9.58 -14.46
CA PHE A 456 -12.78 9.75 -15.80
C PHE A 456 -12.86 11.21 -16.25
N LEU A 457 -14.03 11.84 -16.08
CA LEU A 457 -14.25 13.26 -16.40
C LEU A 457 -13.33 14.16 -15.56
N TYR A 458 -13.17 13.88 -14.27
CA TYR A 458 -12.26 14.63 -13.41
C TYR A 458 -10.79 14.48 -13.78
N ILE A 459 -10.34 13.26 -14.11
CA ILE A 459 -8.98 13.03 -14.61
C ILE A 459 -8.77 13.84 -15.88
N GLN A 460 -9.70 13.76 -16.84
CA GLN A 460 -9.62 14.51 -18.08
C GLN A 460 -9.59 16.03 -17.83
N PHE A 461 -10.42 16.52 -16.91
CA PHE A 461 -10.44 17.93 -16.52
C PHE A 461 -9.11 18.37 -15.91
N VAL A 462 -8.58 17.66 -14.91
CA VAL A 462 -7.33 18.04 -14.23
C VAL A 462 -6.13 17.94 -15.15
N PHE A 463 -5.97 16.82 -15.87
CA PHE A 463 -4.86 16.65 -16.79
C PHE A 463 -4.98 17.58 -18.00
N GLY A 464 -6.19 17.78 -18.53
CA GLY A 464 -6.45 18.73 -19.60
C GLY A 464 -6.13 20.17 -19.19
N PHE A 465 -6.57 20.59 -18.00
CA PHE A 465 -6.25 21.90 -17.44
C PHE A 465 -4.75 22.06 -17.18
N LEU A 466 -4.09 21.05 -16.60
CA LEU A 466 -2.65 21.08 -16.36
C LEU A 466 -1.88 21.17 -17.67
N LEU A 467 -2.25 20.37 -18.67
CA LEU A 467 -1.62 20.37 -20.00
C LEU A 467 -1.83 21.72 -20.68
N TYR A 468 -3.03 22.29 -20.61
CA TYR A 468 -3.32 23.63 -21.11
C TYR A 468 -2.45 24.68 -20.40
N ARG A 469 -2.34 24.65 -19.07
CA ARG A 469 -1.49 25.59 -18.32
C ARG A 469 0.00 25.44 -18.61
N VAL A 470 0.48 24.21 -18.75
CA VAL A 470 1.87 23.95 -19.13
C VAL A 470 2.12 24.41 -20.56
N ALA A 471 1.18 24.18 -21.48
CA ALA A 471 1.29 24.64 -22.86
C ALA A 471 1.26 26.17 -22.96
N ASP A 472 0.36 26.83 -22.23
CA ASP A 472 0.25 28.29 -22.13
C ASP A 472 1.52 28.91 -21.52
N TRP A 473 1.98 28.39 -20.38
CA TRP A 473 3.24 28.81 -19.76
C TRP A 473 4.43 28.56 -20.68
N SER A 474 4.49 27.40 -21.35
CA SER A 474 5.56 27.09 -22.29
C SER A 474 5.51 28.03 -23.49
N ALA A 475 4.35 28.28 -24.10
CA ALA A 475 4.24 29.21 -25.21
C ALA A 475 4.69 30.63 -24.83
N ALA A 476 4.34 31.08 -23.62
CA ALA A 476 4.76 32.38 -23.11
C ALA A 476 6.26 32.46 -22.74
N ASN A 477 6.86 31.36 -22.24
CA ASN A 477 8.21 31.37 -21.69
C ASN A 477 9.26 30.66 -22.56
N ILE A 478 8.89 29.90 -23.59
CA ILE A 478 9.81 29.26 -24.55
C ILE A 478 10.69 30.32 -25.24
N PRO A 479 10.18 31.47 -25.71
CA PRO A 479 11.03 32.49 -26.33
C PRO A 479 12.09 33.02 -25.36
N THR A 480 11.70 33.29 -24.11
CA THR A 480 12.62 33.76 -23.06
C THR A 480 13.59 32.68 -22.59
N LEU A 481 13.14 31.43 -22.43
CA LEU A 481 14.00 30.30 -22.06
C LEU A 481 14.99 29.99 -23.19
N ALA A 482 14.55 29.96 -24.43
CA ALA A 482 15.41 29.80 -25.60
C ALA A 482 16.43 30.94 -25.70
N LEU A 483 16.00 32.20 -25.51
CA LEU A 483 16.90 33.36 -25.47
C LEU A 483 17.93 33.23 -24.34
N THR A 484 17.52 32.87 -23.12
CA THR A 484 18.45 32.70 -21.99
C THR A 484 19.44 31.55 -22.20
N LEU A 485 18.99 30.41 -22.74
CA LEU A 485 19.87 29.29 -23.07
C LEU A 485 20.83 29.65 -24.21
N LEU A 486 20.38 30.42 -25.20
CA LEU A 486 21.21 30.92 -26.29
C LEU A 486 22.26 31.93 -25.78
N VAL A 487 21.88 32.82 -24.86
CA VAL A 487 22.80 33.75 -24.20
C VAL A 487 23.82 32.99 -23.34
N ILE A 488 23.40 32.00 -22.56
CA ILE A 488 24.32 31.15 -21.77
C ILE A 488 25.27 30.39 -22.70
N TRP A 489 24.76 29.85 -23.81
CA TRP A 489 25.58 29.19 -24.83
C TRP A 489 26.56 30.16 -25.48
N ALA A 490 26.13 31.37 -25.82
CA ALA A 490 26.97 32.40 -26.42
C ALA A 490 28.07 32.86 -25.45
N ILE A 491 27.76 33.04 -24.16
CA ILE A 491 28.74 33.35 -23.12
C ILE A 491 29.74 32.21 -22.98
N TYR A 492 29.28 30.96 -22.92
CA TYR A 492 30.15 29.78 -22.82
C TYR A 492 31.05 29.62 -24.06
N PHE A 493 30.55 29.94 -25.25
CA PHE A 493 31.29 29.81 -26.50
C PHE A 493 32.31 30.95 -26.71
N TYR A 494 31.96 32.19 -26.35
CA TYR A 494 32.81 33.36 -26.55
C TYR A 494 33.72 33.71 -25.38
N PHE A 495 33.44 33.24 -24.16
CA PHE A 495 34.36 33.32 -23.03
C PHE A 495 34.94 31.93 -22.73
N PRO A 496 35.88 31.42 -23.55
CA PRO A 496 36.66 30.26 -23.16
C PRO A 496 37.49 30.63 -21.92
N ASN A 497 37.40 29.80 -20.88
CA ASN A 497 38.21 29.91 -19.66
C ASN A 497 39.67 30.24 -20.02
N GLN A 498 40.14 31.44 -19.66
CA GLN A 498 41.57 31.75 -19.65
C GLN A 498 42.21 30.84 -18.60
N LYS A 499 42.87 29.78 -19.07
CA LYS A 499 43.87 29.04 -18.32
C LYS A 499 45.24 29.61 -18.61
#